data_AF-A0A643BRR3-F1
#
_entry.id   AF-A0A643BRR3-F1
#
_cell.length_a   1.000
_cell.length_b   1.000
_cell.length_c   1.000
_cell.angle_alpha   90.00
_cell.angle_beta   90.00
_cell.angle_gamma   90.00
#
_symmetry.space_group_name_H-M   'P 1'
#
loop_
_entity.id
_entity.type
_entity.pdbx_description
1 polymer ?
#
loop_
_entity_poly.entity_id
_entity_poly.type
_entity_poly.pdbx_seq_one_letter_code
_entity_poly.pdbx_strand_id
1 'polypeptide(L)'
;MGSPGVRKQSFACIVGKPAENDVKLGALKLKPNTKIMMMGTREESLEDVLGPPPDNDDVINDFDIEDEVVEVENREENLLKISRRVKEYKVEILNPPREGKKLLVLDVDYTLFDHRSCAETGVELMRPYLHEFLTSAYEDYDIVIWSATNMKWIEAKMKELGVSTNANYKITFMLDSAAMITVHTPRRGLIDIRPFMKAHLNRDKDKELLKLTQYLKEIAKLDDFLDLNHKYWER
;
A
#
# COMPACT_ATOMS: atom_id res chain seq x y z
N MET A 1 6.87 -16.70 -13.39
CA MET A 1 5.46 -16.87 -12.99
C MET A 1 5.40 -16.72 -11.48
N GLY A 2 4.98 -15.56 -10.98
CA GLY A 2 4.82 -15.31 -9.56
C GLY A 2 3.38 -15.63 -9.18
N SER A 3 3.19 -16.58 -8.26
CA SER A 3 1.86 -17.00 -7.81
C SER A 3 1.13 -15.87 -7.06
N PRO A 4 -0.20 -15.73 -7.22
CA PRO A 4 -1.04 -14.85 -6.40
C PRO A 4 -1.01 -15.29 -4.93
N GLY A 5 -1.48 -14.42 -4.03
CA GLY A 5 -1.44 -14.54 -2.57
C GLY A 5 -1.51 -15.98 -2.07
N VAL A 6 -0.37 -16.52 -1.62
CA VAL A 6 -0.37 -17.79 -0.89
C VAL A 6 -0.51 -17.41 0.58
N ARG A 7 -1.59 -17.82 1.25
CA ARG A 7 -1.57 -17.92 2.72
C ARG A 7 -0.48 -18.93 3.08
N LYS A 8 0.69 -18.40 3.42
CA LYS A 8 1.86 -19.19 3.83
C LYS A 8 1.74 -19.47 5.31
N GLN A 9 1.32 -20.69 5.67
CA GLN A 9 1.58 -21.17 7.02
C GLN A 9 3.04 -21.63 7.05
N SER A 10 3.89 -20.78 7.62
CA SER A 10 5.33 -21.01 7.61
C SER A 10 5.70 -22.05 8.67
N PHE A 11 5.75 -23.32 8.31
CA PHE A 11 6.33 -24.34 9.16
C PHE A 11 7.84 -24.36 8.97
N ALA A 12 8.57 -23.60 9.79
CA ALA A 12 10.00 -23.81 9.94
C ALA A 12 10.22 -25.09 10.76
N CYS A 13 10.21 -26.25 10.11
CA CYS A 13 10.52 -27.53 10.75
C CYS A 13 12.04 -27.66 10.91
N ILE A 14 12.51 -27.58 12.15
CA ILE A 14 13.87 -27.94 12.53
C ILE A 14 13.81 -29.28 13.25
N VAL A 15 14.42 -30.31 12.68
CA VAL A 15 14.53 -31.65 13.31
C VAL A 15 13.16 -32.18 13.77
N GLY A 16 12.15 -32.08 12.90
CA GLY A 16 10.82 -32.66 13.14
C GLY A 16 9.91 -31.90 14.10
N LYS A 17 10.30 -30.74 14.64
CA LYS A 17 9.42 -29.86 15.41
C LYS A 17 9.29 -28.47 14.76
N PRO A 18 8.08 -27.89 14.71
CA PRO A 18 7.90 -26.52 14.25
C PRO A 18 8.53 -25.55 15.25
N ALA A 19 9.31 -24.58 14.76
CA ALA A 19 9.76 -23.46 15.57
C ALA A 19 8.56 -22.55 15.91
N GLU A 20 8.50 -22.07 17.15
CA GLU A 20 7.51 -21.08 17.58
C GLU A 20 7.80 -19.71 16.94
N ASN A 21 6.76 -18.88 16.79
CA ASN A 21 6.84 -17.62 16.03
C ASN A 21 7.77 -16.57 16.66
N ASP A 22 8.10 -16.72 17.93
CA ASP A 22 8.92 -15.82 18.72
C ASP A 22 10.42 -16.16 18.70
N VAL A 23 10.80 -17.30 18.12
CA VAL A 23 12.19 -17.76 18.09
C VAL A 23 13.01 -16.97 17.07
N LYS A 24 14.00 -16.20 17.55
CA LYS A 24 14.95 -15.47 16.70
C LYS A 24 15.74 -16.43 15.80
N LEU A 25 15.93 -16.04 14.53
CA LEU A 25 16.65 -16.85 13.54
C LEU A 25 18.08 -17.24 13.98
N GLY A 26 18.77 -16.36 14.72
CA GLY A 26 20.11 -16.64 15.26
C GLY A 26 20.14 -17.72 16.36
N ALA A 27 19.01 -18.00 17.01
CA ALA A 27 18.87 -19.09 17.98
C ALA A 27 18.64 -20.44 17.27
N LEU A 28 18.18 -20.41 16.02
CA LEU A 28 18.08 -21.59 15.17
C LEU A 28 19.50 -21.94 14.74
N LYS A 29 20.10 -22.97 15.35
CA LYS A 29 21.45 -23.50 15.04
C LYS A 29 21.48 -24.16 13.66
N LEU A 30 21.17 -23.41 12.60
CA LEU A 30 21.10 -23.86 11.22
C LEU A 30 22.52 -24.05 10.68
N LYS A 31 22.78 -25.20 10.07
CA LYS A 31 24.05 -25.44 9.37
C LYS A 31 24.10 -24.56 8.11
N PRO A 32 25.30 -24.14 7.65
CA PRO A 32 25.44 -23.52 6.34
C PRO A 32 24.80 -24.42 5.26
N ASN A 33 24.07 -23.81 4.31
CA ASN A 33 23.28 -24.49 3.27
C ASN A 33 22.07 -25.34 3.77
N THR A 34 21.54 -25.08 4.97
CA THR A 34 20.29 -25.72 5.41
C THR A 34 19.12 -25.27 4.52
N LYS A 35 18.46 -26.21 3.84
CA LYS A 35 17.26 -25.94 3.03
C LYS A 35 16.04 -25.82 3.93
N ILE A 36 15.39 -24.66 3.92
CA ILE A 36 14.10 -24.44 4.60
C ILE A 36 13.00 -24.84 3.62
N MET A 37 12.21 -25.84 3.98
CA MET A 37 11.06 -26.29 3.19
C MET A 37 9.82 -25.50 3.62
N MET A 38 9.21 -24.79 2.68
CA MET A 38 7.95 -24.08 2.88
C MET A 38 6.85 -24.83 2.15
N MET A 39 5.78 -25.21 2.85
CA MET A 39 4.56 -25.75 2.26
C MET A 39 3.45 -24.71 2.37
N GLY A 40 2.65 -24.56 1.33
CA GLY A 40 1.50 -23.67 1.31
C GLY A 40 0.56 -24.06 0.18
N THR A 41 -0.73 -23.91 0.42
CA THR A 41 -1.78 -24.18 -0.57
C THR A 41 -2.08 -22.89 -1.33
N ARG A 42 -2.30 -22.98 -2.64
CA ARG A 42 -2.73 -21.83 -3.45
C ARG A 42 -4.15 -21.42 -3.05
N GLU A 43 -4.45 -20.13 -3.07
CA GLU A 43 -5.80 -19.62 -2.72
C GLU A 43 -6.91 -20.22 -3.59
N GLU A 44 -6.64 -20.46 -4.88
CA GLU A 44 -7.55 -21.12 -5.83
C GLU A 44 -8.03 -22.51 -5.39
N SER A 45 -7.32 -23.18 -4.46
CA SER A 45 -7.68 -24.52 -3.98
C SER A 45 -8.55 -24.52 -2.71
N LEU A 46 -8.91 -23.34 -2.21
CA LEU A 46 -9.63 -23.15 -0.92
C LEU A 46 -11.06 -22.62 -1.11
N GLU A 47 -11.52 -22.46 -2.35
CA GLU A 47 -12.86 -21.93 -2.67
C GLU A 47 -14.00 -22.75 -2.03
N ASP A 48 -13.85 -24.08 -1.96
CA ASP A 48 -14.89 -24.97 -1.39
C ASP A 48 -14.99 -24.94 0.15
N VAL A 49 -13.99 -24.38 0.84
CA VAL A 49 -13.93 -24.38 2.33
C VAL A 49 -14.21 -22.99 2.93
N LEU A 50 -14.17 -21.94 2.10
CA LEU A 50 -14.34 -20.53 2.51
C LEU A 50 -15.66 -19.93 2.02
N GLY A 51 -16.77 -20.65 2.19
CA GLY A 51 -18.09 -20.01 2.07
C GLY A 51 -18.19 -18.81 3.01
N PRO A 52 -18.82 -17.69 2.59
CA PRO A 52 -18.93 -16.50 3.42
C PRO A 52 -19.73 -16.81 4.70
N PRO A 53 -19.26 -16.37 5.89
CA PRO A 53 -20.14 -16.28 7.06
C PRO A 53 -21.30 -15.32 6.77
N PRO A 54 -22.46 -15.47 7.43
CA PRO A 54 -23.59 -14.56 7.24
C PRO A 54 -23.19 -13.10 7.55
N ASP A 55 -23.77 -12.16 6.80
CA ASP A 55 -23.49 -10.72 6.82
C ASP A 55 -23.38 -10.17 8.24
N ASN A 56 -22.18 -9.76 8.62
CA ASN A 56 -21.94 -8.90 9.77
C ASN A 56 -21.28 -7.63 9.21
N ASP A 57 -22.01 -6.52 9.24
CA ASP A 57 -21.65 -5.24 8.61
C ASP A 57 -20.57 -4.44 9.36
N ASP A 58 -19.90 -5.03 10.35
CA ASP A 58 -18.86 -4.37 11.11
C ASP A 58 -17.50 -5.06 10.89
N VAL A 59 -16.72 -4.56 9.92
CA VAL A 59 -15.27 -4.79 9.88
C VAL A 59 -14.66 -3.94 10.98
N ILE A 60 -14.64 -4.47 12.21
CA ILE A 60 -14.00 -3.85 13.36
C ILE A 60 -12.49 -4.11 13.26
N ASN A 61 -11.70 -3.06 13.46
CA ASN A 61 -10.25 -3.13 13.40
C ASN A 61 -9.68 -3.53 14.77
N ASP A 62 -9.55 -4.84 15.01
CA ASP A 62 -9.21 -5.52 16.28
C ASP A 62 -7.80 -5.24 16.88
N PHE A 63 -7.18 -4.09 16.59
CA PHE A 63 -5.80 -3.75 17.01
C PHE A 63 -5.70 -2.63 18.06
N ASP A 64 -6.76 -2.32 18.80
CA ASP A 64 -6.71 -1.31 19.88
C ASP A 64 -6.24 -1.94 21.20
N ILE A 65 -4.92 -2.07 21.38
CA ILE A 65 -4.28 -2.32 22.68
C ILE A 65 -3.29 -1.18 22.93
N GLU A 66 -3.53 -0.42 24.00
CA GLU A 66 -2.68 0.68 24.47
C GLU A 66 -1.51 0.12 25.29
N ASP A 67 -0.28 0.16 24.75
CA ASP A 67 0.95 -0.02 25.53
C ASP A 67 2.10 0.85 24.96
N GLU A 68 2.99 1.27 25.87
CA GLU A 68 3.95 2.39 25.82
C GLU A 68 4.73 2.62 24.49
N VAL A 69 4.78 3.88 24.07
CA VAL A 69 5.22 4.34 22.74
C VAL A 69 6.73 4.63 22.70
N VAL A 70 7.54 3.66 22.27
CA VAL A 70 8.83 3.98 21.62
C VAL A 70 8.54 4.36 20.18
N GLU A 71 8.81 5.62 19.81
CA GLU A 71 8.64 6.13 18.45
C GLU A 71 9.36 5.24 17.44
N VAL A 72 8.57 4.69 16.55
CA VAL A 72 8.94 3.56 15.69
C VAL A 72 10.01 3.95 14.66
N GLU A 73 10.05 5.22 14.31
CA GLU A 73 11.04 5.85 13.42
C GLU A 73 12.47 5.77 13.94
N ASN A 74 12.66 5.84 15.26
CA ASN A 74 13.99 5.89 15.89
C ASN A 74 14.55 4.51 16.25
N ARG A 75 13.86 3.43 15.85
CA ARG A 75 14.34 2.06 16.08
C ARG A 75 15.46 1.72 15.09
N GLU A 76 16.64 1.40 15.62
CA GLU A 76 17.83 1.04 14.81
C GLU A 76 17.54 -0.05 13.76
N GLU A 77 16.72 -1.05 14.11
CA GLU A 77 16.32 -2.11 13.18
C GLU A 77 15.59 -1.58 11.95
N ASN A 78 14.73 -0.57 12.11
CA ASN A 78 14.00 0.05 11.01
C ASN A 78 14.94 0.89 10.15
N LEU A 79 15.83 1.68 10.77
CA LEU A 79 16.86 2.46 10.08
C LEU A 79 17.79 1.57 9.24
N LEU A 80 18.19 0.41 9.77
CA LEU A 80 18.99 -0.58 9.03
C LEU A 80 18.23 -1.17 7.83
N LYS A 81 16.93 -1.49 8.02
CA LYS A 81 16.09 -1.97 6.91
C LYS A 81 15.96 -0.89 5.82
N ILE A 82 15.75 0.37 6.19
CA ILE A 82 15.68 1.51 5.26
C ILE A 82 17.00 1.65 4.50
N SER A 83 18.11 1.72 5.22
CA SER A 83 19.46 1.85 4.63
C SER A 83 19.74 0.75 3.60
N ARG A 84 19.38 -0.50 3.92
CA ARG A 84 19.48 -1.60 2.97
C ARG A 84 18.61 -1.40 1.73
N ARG A 85 17.36 -0.96 1.88
CA ARG A 85 16.47 -0.69 0.74
C ARG A 85 16.99 0.44 -0.14
N VAL A 86 17.45 1.53 0.45
CA VAL A 86 18.06 2.65 -0.29
C VAL A 86 19.28 2.20 -1.10
N LYS A 87 20.08 1.26 -0.57
CA LYS A 87 21.25 0.73 -1.26
C LYS A 87 20.93 -0.27 -2.38
N GLU A 88 19.97 -1.16 -2.15
CA GLU A 88 19.71 -2.32 -3.01
C GLU A 88 18.60 -2.07 -4.03
N TYR A 89 17.61 -1.26 -3.69
CA TYR A 89 16.45 -1.01 -4.54
C TYR A 89 16.75 0.09 -5.54
N LYS A 90 16.72 -0.24 -6.82
CA LYS A 90 16.90 0.73 -7.90
C LYS A 90 15.55 1.31 -8.32
N VAL A 91 15.37 2.59 -8.08
CA VAL A 91 14.19 3.34 -8.55
C VAL A 91 14.38 3.70 -10.02
N GLU A 92 13.37 3.40 -10.84
CA GLU A 92 13.29 3.83 -12.24
C GLU A 92 12.50 5.15 -12.30
N ILE A 93 13.19 6.22 -12.71
CA ILE A 93 12.58 7.54 -12.87
C ILE A 93 11.94 7.60 -14.26
N LEU A 94 10.61 7.67 -14.28
CA LEU A 94 9.82 7.79 -15.51
C LEU A 94 9.81 9.23 -16.02
N ASN A 95 9.66 10.18 -15.10
CA ASN A 95 9.68 11.61 -15.37
C ASN A 95 10.51 12.30 -14.27
N PRO A 96 11.40 13.25 -14.60
CA PRO A 96 12.25 13.90 -13.60
C PRO A 96 11.40 14.74 -12.64
N PRO A 97 11.81 14.85 -11.36
CA PRO A 97 11.20 15.80 -10.42
C PRO A 97 11.25 17.23 -10.94
N ARG A 98 10.22 18.01 -10.64
CA ARG A 98 10.07 19.40 -11.08
C ARG A 98 10.50 20.35 -9.97
N GLU A 99 11.22 21.40 -10.35
CA GLU A 99 11.70 22.40 -9.40
C GLU A 99 10.55 23.08 -8.66
N GLY A 100 10.67 23.20 -7.34
CA GLY A 100 9.69 23.84 -6.48
C GLY A 100 8.39 23.06 -6.25
N LYS A 101 8.27 21.83 -6.77
CA LYS A 101 7.09 20.97 -6.55
C LYS A 101 7.27 20.07 -5.33
N LYS A 102 6.18 19.87 -4.59
CA LYS A 102 6.15 18.99 -3.42
C LYS A 102 5.98 17.53 -3.87
N LEU A 103 6.09 16.57 -2.96
CA LEU A 103 5.94 15.14 -3.30
C LEU A 103 4.60 14.60 -2.77
N LEU A 104 3.79 14.02 -3.66
CA LEU A 104 2.58 13.29 -3.30
C LEU A 104 2.80 11.80 -3.57
N VAL A 105 2.76 11.00 -2.51
CA VAL A 105 2.87 9.54 -2.60
C VAL A 105 1.49 8.93 -2.41
N LEU A 106 1.03 8.15 -3.40
CA LEU A 106 -0.30 7.56 -3.42
C LEU A 106 -0.23 6.04 -3.31
N ASP A 107 -1.00 5.49 -2.38
CA ASP A 107 -1.39 4.08 -2.46
C ASP A 107 -2.37 3.88 -3.62
N VAL A 108 -2.52 2.64 -4.06
CA VAL A 108 -3.32 2.29 -5.24
C VAL A 108 -4.61 1.58 -4.83
N ASP A 109 -4.47 0.47 -4.10
CA ASP A 109 -5.57 -0.44 -3.81
C ASP A 109 -6.52 0.21 -2.80
N TYR A 110 -7.80 0.33 -3.14
CA TYR A 110 -8.84 1.06 -2.38
C TYR A 110 -8.64 2.58 -2.27
N THR A 111 -7.48 3.11 -2.66
CA THR A 111 -7.24 4.55 -2.70
C THR A 111 -7.70 5.14 -4.03
N LEU A 112 -7.23 4.59 -5.16
CA LEU A 112 -7.51 5.10 -6.50
C LEU A 112 -8.56 4.28 -7.26
N PHE A 113 -8.78 3.02 -6.87
CA PHE A 113 -9.74 2.14 -7.52
C PHE A 113 -10.13 0.94 -6.63
N ASP A 114 -11.24 0.29 -6.98
CA ASP A 114 -11.70 -0.95 -6.34
C ASP A 114 -11.06 -2.16 -7.03
N HIS A 115 -10.10 -2.81 -6.36
CA HIS A 115 -9.39 -3.95 -6.91
C HIS A 115 -10.07 -5.31 -6.68
N ARG A 116 -11.21 -5.33 -5.96
CA ARG A 116 -11.91 -6.58 -5.61
C ARG A 116 -13.18 -6.81 -6.40
N SER A 117 -13.85 -5.76 -6.84
CA SER A 117 -15.04 -5.90 -7.67
C SER A 117 -14.67 -6.43 -9.07
N CYS A 118 -15.51 -7.29 -9.62
CA CYS A 118 -15.45 -7.64 -11.03
C CYS A 118 -16.11 -6.54 -11.87
N ALA A 119 -15.51 -6.22 -13.01
CA ALA A 119 -16.02 -5.25 -13.97
C ALA A 119 -15.62 -5.65 -15.39
N GLU A 120 -16.34 -5.13 -16.38
CA GLU A 120 -15.97 -5.34 -17.79
C GLU A 120 -14.82 -4.42 -18.21
N THR A 121 -14.71 -3.25 -17.58
CA THR A 121 -13.68 -2.26 -17.86
C THR A 121 -13.08 -1.66 -16.59
N GLY A 122 -11.79 -1.30 -16.61
CA GLY A 122 -11.14 -0.63 -15.47
C GLY A 122 -11.78 0.71 -15.07
N VAL A 123 -12.51 1.37 -15.98
CA VAL A 123 -13.22 2.64 -15.72
C VAL A 123 -14.35 2.49 -14.70
N GLU A 124 -14.96 1.31 -14.63
CA GLU A 124 -15.99 0.97 -13.66
C GLU A 124 -15.41 0.82 -12.24
N LEU A 125 -14.17 0.33 -12.15
CA LEU A 125 -13.44 0.13 -10.90
C LEU A 125 -12.72 1.39 -10.43
N MET A 126 -12.44 2.32 -11.36
CA MET A 126 -11.80 3.59 -11.08
C MET A 126 -12.61 4.41 -10.08
N ARG A 127 -11.94 4.90 -9.03
CA ARG A 127 -12.59 5.81 -8.08
C ARG A 127 -13.02 7.09 -8.80
N PRO A 128 -14.24 7.61 -8.54
CA PRO A 128 -14.70 8.86 -9.12
C PRO A 128 -13.68 9.99 -8.95
N TYR A 129 -13.56 10.84 -9.96
CA TYR A 129 -12.66 12.00 -10.01
C TYR A 129 -11.16 11.67 -10.02
N LEU A 130 -10.75 10.43 -10.35
CA LEU A 130 -9.33 10.05 -10.35
C LEU A 130 -8.46 10.96 -11.21
N HIS A 131 -8.84 11.18 -12.47
CA HIS A 131 -8.02 11.96 -13.40
C HIS A 131 -8.03 13.46 -13.07
N GLU A 132 -9.17 13.97 -12.61
CA GLU A 132 -9.34 15.34 -12.16
C GLU A 132 -8.48 15.60 -10.92
N PHE A 133 -8.49 14.68 -9.96
CA PHE A 133 -7.65 14.71 -8.77
C PHE A 133 -6.17 14.71 -9.13
N LEU A 134 -5.72 13.77 -9.97
CA LEU A 134 -4.30 13.69 -10.35
C LEU A 134 -3.86 14.90 -11.17
N THR A 135 -4.71 15.41 -12.06
CA THR A 135 -4.42 16.64 -12.83
C THR A 135 -4.25 17.83 -11.89
N SER A 136 -5.18 18.00 -10.95
CA SER A 136 -5.12 19.09 -9.99
C SER A 136 -3.95 18.95 -9.01
N ALA A 137 -3.64 17.74 -8.55
CA ALA A 137 -2.50 17.50 -7.67
C ALA A 137 -1.19 17.76 -8.40
N TYR A 138 -1.11 17.45 -9.70
CA TYR A 138 0.09 17.67 -10.50
C TYR A 138 0.46 19.14 -10.65
N GLU A 139 -0.48 20.07 -10.43
CA GLU A 139 -0.18 21.52 -10.41
C GLU A 139 0.88 21.86 -9.35
N ASP A 140 0.83 21.20 -8.19
CA ASP A 140 1.66 21.53 -7.01
C ASP A 140 2.60 20.40 -6.57
N TYR A 141 2.31 19.16 -6.97
CA TYR A 141 2.99 17.96 -6.52
C TYR A 141 3.54 17.11 -7.67
N ASP A 142 4.77 16.63 -7.53
CA ASP A 142 5.25 15.45 -8.22
C ASP A 142 4.58 14.21 -7.63
N ILE A 143 4.11 13.32 -8.52
CA ILE A 143 3.26 12.19 -8.13
C ILE A 143 4.06 10.91 -8.17
N VAL A 144 4.04 10.16 -7.07
CA VAL A 144 4.63 8.84 -6.93
C VAL A 144 3.56 7.83 -6.55
N ILE A 145 3.61 6.67 -7.19
CA ILE A 145 2.75 5.54 -6.86
C ILE A 145 3.53 4.58 -5.97
N TRP A 146 2.98 4.19 -4.82
CA TRP A 146 3.58 3.19 -3.96
C TRP A 146 2.56 2.14 -3.54
N SER A 147 2.74 0.90 -4.00
CA SER A 147 1.80 -0.20 -3.72
C SER A 147 2.50 -1.38 -3.06
N ALA A 148 1.77 -2.09 -2.19
CA ALA A 148 2.17 -3.36 -1.60
C ALA A 148 2.10 -4.56 -2.57
N THR A 149 1.95 -4.32 -3.88
CA THR A 149 1.95 -5.36 -4.92
C THR A 149 3.30 -5.44 -5.65
N ASN A 150 3.41 -6.30 -6.67
CA ASN A 150 4.60 -6.38 -7.52
C ASN A 150 4.54 -5.32 -8.64
N MET A 151 5.69 -4.79 -9.06
CA MET A 151 5.78 -3.78 -10.13
C MET A 151 4.95 -4.12 -11.39
N LYS A 152 4.93 -5.40 -11.82
CA LYS A 152 4.13 -5.82 -12.99
C LYS A 152 2.64 -5.55 -12.83
N TRP A 153 2.11 -5.72 -11.62
CA TRP A 153 0.71 -5.45 -11.31
C TRP A 153 0.43 -3.96 -11.23
N ILE A 154 1.38 -3.18 -10.71
CA ILE A 154 1.30 -1.72 -10.69
C ILE A 154 1.23 -1.19 -12.13
N GLU A 155 2.16 -1.60 -12.99
CA GLU A 155 2.19 -1.20 -14.41
C GLU A 155 0.89 -1.56 -15.14
N ALA A 156 0.41 -2.79 -14.95
CA ALA A 156 -0.85 -3.25 -15.55
C ALA A 156 -2.04 -2.38 -15.11
N LYS A 157 -2.18 -2.15 -13.80
CA LYS A 157 -3.24 -1.30 -13.23
C LYS A 157 -3.15 0.15 -13.70
N MET A 158 -1.96 0.75 -13.67
CA MET A 158 -1.76 2.13 -14.12
C MET A 158 -2.07 2.30 -15.61
N LYS A 159 -1.81 1.27 -16.42
CA LYS A 159 -2.17 1.27 -17.84
C LYS A 159 -3.67 1.10 -18.05
N GLU A 160 -4.30 0.16 -17.34
CA GLU A 160 -5.73 -0.12 -17.45
C GLU A 160 -6.59 1.08 -17.01
N LEU A 161 -6.18 1.76 -15.93
CA LEU A 161 -6.83 2.97 -15.44
C LEU A 161 -6.45 4.23 -16.24
N GLY A 162 -5.65 4.12 -17.32
CA GLY A 162 -5.22 5.26 -18.12
C GLY A 162 -4.30 6.27 -17.39
N VAL A 163 -3.77 5.89 -16.23
CA VAL A 163 -2.91 6.75 -15.40
C VAL A 163 -1.52 6.90 -16.00
N SER A 164 -0.96 5.85 -16.59
CA SER A 164 0.40 5.86 -17.13
C SER A 164 0.55 6.65 -18.44
N THR A 165 -0.54 6.88 -19.18
CA THR A 165 -0.52 7.50 -20.50
C THR A 165 -1.25 8.85 -20.56
N ASN A 166 -1.68 9.39 -19.42
CA ASN A 166 -2.41 10.65 -19.39
C ASN A 166 -1.53 11.84 -19.85
N ALA A 167 -2.12 12.76 -20.60
CA ALA A 167 -1.44 13.96 -21.10
C ALA A 167 -1.36 15.08 -20.05
N ASN A 168 -2.30 15.12 -19.10
CA ASN A 168 -2.49 16.24 -18.18
C ASN A 168 -1.58 16.18 -16.94
N TYR A 169 -1.01 15.01 -16.64
CA TYR A 169 -0.09 14.83 -15.53
C TYR A 169 0.96 13.75 -15.83
N LYS A 170 2.00 13.69 -15.01
CA LYS A 170 3.08 12.69 -15.12
C LYS A 170 3.38 12.05 -13.77
N ILE A 171 3.66 10.75 -13.81
CA ILE A 171 4.13 9.99 -12.66
C ILE A 171 5.66 10.04 -12.65
N THR A 172 6.26 10.47 -11.55
CA THR A 172 7.71 10.64 -11.42
C THR A 172 8.40 9.28 -11.36
N PHE A 173 7.96 8.42 -10.45
CA PHE A 173 8.38 7.02 -10.34
C PHE A 173 7.34 6.19 -9.59
N MET A 174 7.52 4.88 -9.62
CA MET A 174 6.66 3.92 -8.92
C MET A 174 7.50 3.04 -7.99
N LEU A 175 6.93 2.67 -6.85
CA LEU A 175 7.53 1.77 -5.87
C LEU A 175 6.60 0.58 -5.64
N ASP A 176 7.20 -0.60 -5.56
CA ASP A 176 6.49 -1.85 -5.30
C ASP A 176 6.83 -2.41 -3.92
N SER A 177 6.25 -3.57 -3.57
CA SER A 177 6.44 -4.21 -2.28
C SER A 177 7.90 -4.49 -1.91
N ALA A 178 8.82 -4.60 -2.87
CA ALA A 178 10.23 -4.81 -2.60
C ALA A 178 10.92 -3.55 -2.03
N ALA A 179 10.37 -2.36 -2.24
CA ALA A 179 10.83 -1.13 -1.60
C ALA A 179 10.34 -0.99 -0.14
N MET A 180 9.33 -1.76 0.27
CA MET A 180 8.74 -1.66 1.61
C MET A 180 9.62 -2.31 2.69
N ILE A 181 9.47 -1.80 3.91
CA ILE A 181 10.01 -2.42 5.12
C ILE A 181 8.86 -2.80 6.05
N THR A 182 9.01 -3.90 6.77
CA THR A 182 8.07 -4.26 7.83
C THR A 182 8.42 -3.48 9.08
N VAL A 183 7.47 -2.66 9.50
CA VAL A 183 7.54 -1.82 10.68
C VAL A 183 6.57 -2.38 11.72
N HIS A 184 7.05 -2.59 12.95
CA HIS A 184 6.16 -2.93 14.07
C HIS A 184 5.78 -1.64 14.77
N THR A 185 4.52 -1.24 14.65
CA THR A 185 4.00 0.00 15.23
C THR A 185 2.62 -0.24 15.87
N PRO A 186 2.32 0.36 17.04
CA PRO A 186 0.97 0.41 17.61
C PRO A 186 0.01 1.39 16.89
N ARG A 187 0.38 1.88 15.69
CA ARG A 187 -0.30 2.85 14.78
C ARG A 187 0.08 4.33 14.97
N ARG A 188 0.34 5.02 13.84
CA ARG A 188 -0.23 6.32 13.41
C ARG A 188 0.48 6.91 12.17
N GLY A 189 -0.18 7.86 11.49
CA GLY A 189 0.47 8.93 10.71
C GLY A 189 -0.02 9.17 9.27
N LEU A 190 -0.93 8.36 8.75
CA LEU A 190 -1.41 8.48 7.36
C LEU A 190 -2.65 9.39 7.29
N ILE A 191 -2.80 10.13 6.18
CA ILE A 191 -4.13 10.57 5.75
C ILE A 191 -4.91 9.29 5.47
N ASP A 192 -5.81 8.93 6.38
CA ASP A 192 -6.67 7.77 6.22
C ASP A 192 -7.80 8.15 5.26
N ILE A 193 -7.61 7.82 3.99
CA ILE A 193 -8.62 8.02 2.96
C ILE A 193 -9.60 6.86 3.09
N ARG A 194 -10.90 7.17 3.17
CA ARG A 194 -11.92 6.11 3.23
C ARG A 194 -11.74 5.15 2.04
N PRO A 195 -11.69 3.83 2.28
CA PRO A 195 -11.44 2.86 1.22
C PRO A 195 -12.59 2.86 0.21
N PHE A 196 -12.27 2.90 -1.08
CA PHE A 196 -13.25 2.79 -2.15
C PHE A 196 -13.52 1.32 -2.47
N MET A 197 -14.71 0.85 -2.11
CA MET A 197 -15.14 -0.55 -2.24
C MET A 197 -16.53 -0.64 -2.87
N LYS A 198 -16.85 -1.79 -3.48
CA LYS A 198 -18.14 -2.05 -4.12
C LYS A 198 -18.48 -0.95 -5.11
N ALA A 199 -17.60 -0.72 -6.09
CA ALA A 199 -17.71 0.39 -7.04
C ALA A 199 -19.11 0.50 -7.68
N HIS A 200 -19.68 -0.63 -8.09
CA HIS A 200 -21.04 -0.72 -8.65
C HIS A 200 -22.16 -0.15 -7.76
N LEU A 201 -21.97 -0.04 -6.44
CA LEU A 201 -22.94 0.54 -5.50
C LEU A 201 -22.59 1.97 -5.06
N ASN A 202 -21.30 2.26 -4.96
CA ASN A 202 -20.81 3.44 -4.23
C ASN A 202 -20.27 4.55 -5.13
N ARG A 203 -20.02 4.28 -6.42
CA ARG A 203 -19.39 5.23 -7.36
C ARG A 203 -20.12 6.56 -7.44
N ASP A 204 -21.45 6.59 -7.49
CA ASP A 204 -22.20 7.84 -7.64
C ASP A 204 -22.19 8.72 -6.37
N LYS A 205 -21.80 8.15 -5.23
CA LYS A 205 -21.80 8.81 -3.92
C LYS A 205 -20.40 9.21 -3.46
N ASP A 206 -19.34 8.57 -3.96
CA ASP A 206 -17.97 8.87 -3.56
C ASP A 206 -17.51 10.21 -4.14
N LYS A 207 -17.07 11.10 -3.25
CA LYS A 207 -16.50 12.42 -3.56
C LYS A 207 -15.17 12.63 -2.84
N GLU A 208 -14.53 11.54 -2.41
CA GLU A 208 -13.35 11.64 -1.52
C GLU A 208 -12.17 12.26 -2.23
N LEU A 209 -11.90 11.85 -3.47
CA LEU A 209 -10.82 12.46 -4.28
C LEU A 209 -11.09 13.93 -4.59
N LEU A 210 -12.36 14.33 -4.73
CA LEU A 210 -12.72 15.74 -4.90
C LEU A 210 -12.40 16.56 -3.64
N LYS A 211 -12.76 16.08 -2.45
CA LYS A 211 -12.41 16.76 -1.19
C LYS A 211 -10.90 16.79 -0.98
N LEU A 212 -10.22 15.67 -1.25
CA LEU A 212 -8.78 15.56 -1.09
C LEU A 212 -8.05 16.51 -2.05
N THR A 213 -8.58 16.71 -3.25
CA THR A 213 -8.09 17.73 -4.19
C THR A 213 -8.07 19.12 -3.55
N GLN A 214 -9.17 19.51 -2.90
CA GLN A 214 -9.27 20.81 -2.24
C GLN A 214 -8.28 20.92 -1.08
N TYR A 215 -8.18 19.86 -0.27
CA TYR A 215 -7.23 19.81 0.84
C TYR A 215 -5.77 19.97 0.38
N LEU A 216 -5.36 19.22 -0.64
CA LEU A 216 -4.01 19.30 -1.19
C LEU A 216 -3.70 20.69 -1.74
N LYS A 217 -4.66 21.34 -2.40
CA LYS A 217 -4.52 22.71 -2.89
C LYS A 217 -4.31 23.74 -1.77
N GLU A 218 -4.98 23.55 -0.64
CA GLU A 218 -4.82 24.46 0.50
C GLU A 218 -3.47 24.28 1.18
N ILE A 219 -3.07 23.04 1.45
CA ILE A 219 -1.80 22.80 2.15
C ILE A 219 -0.58 23.07 1.24
N ALA A 220 -0.71 22.95 -0.09
CA ALA A 220 0.38 23.26 -1.02
C ALA A 220 0.96 24.68 -0.85
N LYS A 221 0.14 25.62 -0.34
CA LYS A 221 0.51 27.01 -0.07
C LYS A 221 1.40 27.19 1.16
N LEU A 222 1.49 26.17 2.02
CA LEU A 222 2.30 26.19 3.24
C LEU A 222 3.75 25.86 2.91
N ASP A 223 4.69 26.42 3.67
CA ASP A 223 6.11 26.13 3.48
C ASP A 223 6.46 24.69 3.91
N ASP A 224 5.93 24.26 5.06
CA ASP A 224 6.07 22.90 5.59
C ASP A 224 4.73 22.30 6.02
N PHE A 225 4.75 21.00 6.37
CA PHE A 225 3.58 20.22 6.78
C PHE A 225 3.66 19.71 8.23
N LEU A 226 4.66 20.15 9.01
CA LEU A 226 4.99 19.52 10.30
C LEU A 226 3.89 19.74 11.35
N ASP A 227 3.25 20.90 11.31
CA ASP A 227 2.19 21.27 12.26
C ASP A 227 0.78 20.82 11.81
N LEU A 228 0.67 20.12 10.68
CA LEU A 228 -0.63 19.68 10.15
C LEU A 228 -1.12 18.42 10.86
N ASN A 229 -2.32 18.50 11.44
CA ASN A 229 -3.03 17.33 11.90
C ASN A 229 -3.95 16.77 10.81
N HIS A 230 -3.41 15.84 10.03
CA HIS A 230 -4.10 15.18 8.92
C HIS A 230 -5.34 14.36 9.33
N LYS A 231 -5.55 14.07 10.62
CA LYS A 231 -6.75 13.34 11.08
C LYS A 231 -8.05 14.07 10.75
N TYR A 232 -8.01 15.40 10.61
CA TYR A 232 -9.18 16.23 10.36
C TYR A 232 -9.12 16.95 9.01
N TRP A 233 -8.44 16.34 8.02
CA TRP A 233 -8.23 16.92 6.69
C TRP A 233 -9.52 17.31 5.95
N GLU A 234 -10.66 16.69 6.30
CA GLU A 234 -11.98 17.01 5.72
C GLU A 234 -12.63 18.30 6.26
N ARG A 235 -12.05 18.94 7.29
CA ARG A 235 -12.63 20.12 7.96
C ARG A 235 -12.13 21.44 7.38
#